data_AF-A0A0F0GEQ6-F1
#
_entry.id   AF-A0A0F0GEQ6-F1
#
_cell.length_a   1.000
_cell.length_b   1.000
_cell.length_c   1.000
_cell.angle_alpha   90.00
_cell.angle_beta   90.00
_cell.angle_gamma   90.00
#
_symmetry.space_group_name_H-M   'P 1'
#
loop_
_entity.id
_entity.type
_entity.pdbx_description
1 polymer ?
#
loop_
_entity_poly.entity_id
_entity_poly.type
_entity_poly.pdbx_seq_one_letter_code
_entity_poly.pdbx_strand_id
1 'polypeptide(L)'
;MLGSVLLPGTAFVELAIRAGDQVGCDLLDELTLEAPLVLPERGGVQLRLTLGGAAAPGSRASPACSRPTDAMSPADTPASSQ
;
A
#
# COMPACT_ATOMS: atom_id res chain seq x y z
N MET A 1 -11.26 -2.20 17.08
CA MET A 1 -11.73 -1.84 15.72
C MET A 1 -13.20 -1.40 15.67
N LEU A 2 -13.99 -1.44 16.75
CA LEU A 2 -15.32 -0.82 16.69
C LEU A 2 -15.14 0.70 16.66
N GLY A 3 -15.58 1.33 15.55
CA GLY A 3 -15.50 2.78 15.32
C GLY A 3 -14.36 3.27 14.43
N SER A 4 -13.44 2.39 13.98
CA SER A 4 -12.33 2.78 13.11
C SER A 4 -12.68 2.69 11.62
N VAL A 5 -12.26 3.67 10.82
CA VAL A 5 -12.35 3.61 9.35
C VAL A 5 -11.30 2.63 8.83
N LEU A 6 -11.73 1.66 8.02
CA LEU A 6 -10.85 0.68 7.39
C LEU A 6 -10.77 0.94 5.89
N LEU A 7 -9.60 0.69 5.30
CA LEU A 7 -9.49 0.59 3.86
C LEU A 7 -10.26 -0.65 3.38
N PRO A 8 -11.14 -0.54 2.38
CA PRO A 8 -11.83 -1.69 1.81
C PRO A 8 -10.83 -2.73 1.27
N GLY A 9 -11.14 -4.01 1.45
CA GLY A 9 -10.31 -5.10 0.91
C GLY A 9 -10.10 -5.01 -0.61
N THR A 10 -11.12 -4.53 -1.34
CA THR A 10 -11.06 -4.33 -2.79
C THR A 10 -10.05 -3.27 -3.22
N ALA A 11 -9.71 -2.32 -2.36
CA ALA A 11 -8.66 -1.35 -2.69
C ALA A 11 -7.28 -2.02 -2.84
N PHE A 12 -7.01 -3.09 -2.09
CA PHE A 12 -5.78 -3.87 -2.28
C PHE A 12 -5.76 -4.64 -3.60
N VAL A 13 -6.92 -5.18 -4.02
CA VAL A 13 -7.07 -5.87 -5.32
C VAL A 13 -6.74 -4.91 -6.46
N GLU A 14 -7.35 -3.73 -6.46
CA GLU A 14 -7.11 -2.68 -7.46
C GLU A 14 -5.63 -2.26 -7.51
N LEU A 15 -5.00 -2.10 -6.35
CA LEU A 15 -3.59 -1.74 -6.25
C LEU A 15 -2.67 -2.85 -6.77
N ALA A 16 -2.99 -4.11 -6.47
CA ALA A 16 -2.22 -5.27 -6.93
C ALA A 16 -2.31 -5.42 -8.46
N ILE A 17 -3.51 -5.29 -9.04
CA ILE A 17 -3.72 -5.33 -10.49
C ILE A 17 -2.96 -4.19 -11.16
N ARG A 18 -3.12 -2.94 -10.68
CA ARG A 18 -2.40 -1.79 -11.25
C ARG A 18 -0.88 -1.94 -11.16
N ALA A 19 -0.36 -2.50 -10.08
CA ALA A 19 1.07 -2.75 -9.95
C ALA A 19 1.53 -3.87 -10.90
N GLY A 20 0.73 -4.92 -11.06
CA GLY A 20 0.95 -6.00 -12.02
C GLY A 20 0.98 -5.49 -13.47
N ASP A 21 0.05 -4.61 -13.85
CA ASP A 21 0.02 -3.98 -15.19
C ASP A 21 1.34 -3.28 -15.52
N GLN A 22 2.01 -2.64 -14.54
CA GLN A 22 3.30 -1.97 -14.75
C GLN A 22 4.45 -2.92 -15.09
N VAL A 23 4.30 -4.21 -14.78
CA VAL A 23 5.32 -5.24 -15.02
C VAL A 23 4.87 -6.34 -15.99
N GLY A 24 3.70 -6.17 -16.63
CA GLY A 24 3.14 -7.15 -17.55
C GLY A 24 2.58 -8.41 -16.86
N CYS A 25 2.16 -8.29 -15.60
CA CYS A 25 1.46 -9.33 -14.85
C CYS A 25 -0.01 -8.93 -14.69
N ASP A 26 -0.86 -9.42 -15.57
CA ASP A 26 -2.28 -9.09 -15.73
C ASP A 26 -3.24 -9.99 -14.94
N LEU A 27 -2.73 -11.05 -14.31
CA LEU A 27 -3.51 -11.98 -13.48
C LEU A 27 -3.12 -11.89 -11.99
N LEU A 28 -4.13 -11.62 -11.15
CA LEU A 28 -4.06 -11.81 -9.71
C LEU A 28 -4.73 -13.15 -9.35
N ASP A 29 -3.91 -14.17 -9.06
CA ASP A 29 -4.40 -15.52 -8.73
C ASP A 29 -4.96 -15.59 -7.30
N GLU A 30 -4.17 -15.13 -6.32
CA GLU A 30 -4.55 -15.12 -4.91
C GLU A 30 -4.14 -13.81 -4.21
N LEU A 31 -5.01 -13.32 -3.33
CA LEU A 31 -4.72 -12.21 -2.42
C LEU A 31 -5.15 -12.58 -1.00
N THR A 32 -4.18 -12.69 -0.10
CA THR A 32 -4.43 -12.92 1.32
C THR A 32 -4.26 -11.63 2.10
N LEU A 33 -5.31 -11.21 2.80
CA LEU A 33 -5.28 -10.06 3.70
C LEU A 33 -4.89 -10.50 5.11
N GLU A 34 -3.62 -10.30 5.48
CA GLU A 34 -3.12 -10.70 6.80
C GLU A 34 -3.71 -9.86 7.95
N ALA A 35 -3.94 -8.56 7.70
CA ALA A 35 -4.54 -7.64 8.65
C ALA A 35 -5.28 -6.50 7.92
N PRO A 36 -6.35 -5.94 8.51
CA PRO A 36 -7.01 -4.77 7.95
C PRO A 36 -6.12 -3.52 8.07
N LEU A 37 -6.19 -2.63 7.09
CA LEU A 37 -5.55 -1.32 7.16
C LEU A 37 -6.51 -0.29 7.76
N VAL A 38 -6.18 0.21 8.94
CA VAL A 38 -6.90 1.32 9.57
C VAL A 38 -6.46 2.64 8.95
N LEU A 39 -7.41 3.46 8.53
CA LEU A 39 -7.14 4.80 8.03
C LEU A 39 -7.18 5.81 9.19
N PRO A 40 -6.17 6.68 9.32
CA PRO A 40 -6.19 7.72 10.34
C PRO A 40 -7.25 8.78 9.99
N GLU A 41 -7.84 9.40 11.01
CA GLU A 41 -8.83 10.48 10.82
C GLU A 41 -8.22 11.71 10.13
N ARG A 42 -6.90 11.93 10.30
CA ARG A 42 -6.14 13.03 9.71
C ARG A 42 -4.77 12.54 9.24
N GLY A 43 -4.24 13.17 8.21
CA GLY A 43 -2.98 12.74 7.59
C GLY A 43 -3.20 11.62 6.57
N GLY A 44 -2.23 10.74 6.41
CA GLY A 44 -2.31 9.67 5.41
C GLY A 44 -1.50 8.44 5.79
N VAL A 45 -1.57 7.43 4.93
CA VAL A 45 -0.78 6.20 5.00
C VAL A 45 0.03 6.07 3.73
N GLN A 46 1.31 5.72 3.85
CA GLN A 46 2.13 5.32 2.73
C GLN A 46 1.95 3.81 2.53
N LEU A 47 1.49 3.44 1.34
CA LEU A 47 1.40 2.05 0.90
C LEU A 47 2.61 1.69 0.04
N ARG A 48 3.20 0.54 0.31
CA ARG A 48 4.25 -0.05 -0.49
C ARG A 48 3.82 -1.43 -0.95
N LEU A 49 3.81 -1.61 -2.26
CA LEU A 49 3.62 -2.91 -2.90
C LEU A 49 4.99 -3.36 -3.39
N THR A 50 5.36 -4.58 -3.02
CA THR A 50 6.61 -5.18 -3.48
C THR A 50 6.24 -6.26 -4.47
N LEU A 51 6.78 -6.19 -5.69
CA LEU A 51 6.59 -7.21 -6.71
C LEU A 51 7.82 -8.12 -6.68
N GLY A 52 7.60 -9.40 -6.45
CA GLY A 52 8.64 -10.40 -6.62
C GLY A 52 8.97 -10.57 -8.10
N GLY A 53 10.23 -10.89 -8.43
CA GLY A 53 10.56 -11.37 -9.77
C GLY A 53 9.84 -12.69 -10.10
N ALA A 54 10.00 -13.19 -11.33
CA ALA A 54 9.41 -14.46 -11.76
C ALA A 54 9.67 -15.56 -10.72
N ALA A 55 8.62 -15.94 -10.03
CA ALA A 55 8.67 -16.89 -8.94
C ALA A 55 8.83 -18.30 -9.52
N ALA A 56 9.89 -19.00 -9.12
CA ALA A 56 9.88 -20.46 -9.21
C ALA A 56 8.70 -21.00 -8.38
N PRO A 57 8.12 -22.16 -8.75
CA PRO A 57 7.08 -22.79 -7.94
C PRO A 57 7.56 -22.94 -6.49
N GLY A 58 6.81 -22.35 -5.54
CA GLY A 58 7.17 -22.29 -4.11
C GLY A 58 7.83 -20.99 -3.64
N SER A 59 7.96 -19.97 -4.48
CA SER A 59 8.44 -18.64 -4.04
C SER A 59 7.46 -17.99 -3.06
N ARG A 60 7.99 -17.24 -2.10
CA ARG A 60 7.19 -16.51 -1.10
C ARG A 60 6.59 -15.26 -1.74
N ALA A 61 5.27 -15.11 -1.67
CA ALA A 61 4.58 -13.90 -2.10
C ALA A 61 5.13 -12.67 -1.35
N SER A 62 5.22 -11.55 -2.07
CA SER A 62 5.71 -10.30 -1.50
C SER A 62 4.53 -9.51 -0.91
N PRO A 63 4.55 -9.15 0.38
CA PRO A 63 3.40 -8.51 1.02
C PRO A 63 3.24 -7.05 0.61
N ALA A 64 2.00 -6.59 0.59
CA ALA A 64 1.71 -5.16 0.65
C ALA A 64 1.93 -4.68 2.09
N CYS A 65 2.75 -3.64 2.27
CA CYS A 65 3.01 -3.05 3.57
C CYS A 65 2.47 -1.63 3.62
N SER A 66 2.05 -1.22 4.81
CA SER A 66 1.65 0.15 5.08
C SER A 66 2.44 0.73 6.24
N ARG A 67 2.59 2.05 6.24
CA ARG A 67 3.03 2.81 7.40
C ARG A 67 2.31 4.15 7.41
N PRO A 68 2.09 4.77 8.57
CA PRO A 68 1.64 6.15 8.62
C PRO A 68 2.56 7.05 7.79
N THR A 69 1.98 7.96 7.02
CA THR A 69 2.70 9.10 6.48
C THR A 69 2.95 10.04 7.66
N ASP A 70 4.20 10.42 7.89
CA ASP A 70 4.47 11.48 8.87
C ASP A 70 3.70 12.73 8.43
N ALA A 71 2.94 13.34 9.34
CA ALA A 71 2.26 14.59 9.01
C ALA A 71 3.34 15.57 8.56
N MET A 72 3.13 16.25 7.42
CA MET A 72 4.09 17.16 6.78
C MET A 72 5.04 17.77 7.81
N SER A 73 6.28 17.30 7.83
CA SER A 73 7.27 17.80 8.78
C SER A 73 7.39 19.30 8.53
N PRO A 74 7.40 20.16 9.56
CA PRO A 74 7.55 21.61 9.39
C PRO A 74 8.83 22.01 8.62
N ALA A 75 9.75 21.07 8.39
CA ALA A 75 10.92 21.20 7.52
C ALA A 75 10.61 21.33 6.02
N ASP A 76 9.41 20.99 5.55
CA ASP A 76 8.98 21.19 4.15
C ASP A 76 8.34 22.57 3.91
N THR A 77 8.49 23.51 4.85
CA THR A 77 8.12 24.91 4.59
C THR A 77 9.08 25.44 3.52
N PRO A 78 8.62 25.84 2.32
CA PRO A 78 9.50 26.51 1.36
C PRO A 78 10.05 27.74 2.06
N ALA A 79 11.38 27.82 2.20
CA ALA A 79 12.04 28.97 2.79
C ALA A 79 11.49 30.22 2.10
N SER A 80 10.75 31.04 2.86
CA SER A 80 10.31 32.34 2.36
C SER A 80 11.56 33.10 1.98
N SER A 81 11.76 33.31 0.68
CA SER A 81 12.79 34.20 0.17
C SER A 81 12.46 35.60 0.68
N GLN A 82 13.16 36.00 1.74
CA GLN A 82 13.43 37.41 2.00
C GLN A 82 14.64 37.82 1.16
#